data_AF-A0A3A5WMC6-F1
#
_entry.id   AF-A0A3A5WMC6-F1
#
_cell.length_a   1.000
_cell.length_b   1.000
_cell.length_c   1.000
_cell.angle_alpha   90.00
_cell.angle_beta   90.00
_cell.angle_gamma   90.00
#
_symmetry.space_group_name_H-M   'P 1'
#
loop_
_entity.id
_entity.type
_entity.pdbx_description
1 polymer ?
#
loop_
_entity_poly.entity_id
_entity_poly.type
_entity_poly.pdbx_seq_one_letter_code
_entity_poly.pdbx_strand_id
1 'polypeptide(L)' 'MGDELVVREGERIPRRPLPEFEEATSFGHAISRDGFFGTAVADKNQYGPLAMMILLLIVAGVTGLIIKLIASA' A
#
# COMPACT_ATOMS: atom_id res chain seq x y z
N MET A 1 7.25 17.77 -12.29
CA MET A 1 6.48 18.03 -13.52
C MET A 1 5.06 17.63 -13.19
N GLY A 2 4.30 18.56 -12.60
CA GLY A 2 2.97 18.28 -12.07
C GLY A 2 1.95 18.48 -13.18
N ASP A 3 1.09 17.49 -13.37
CA ASP A 3 -0.03 17.56 -14.31
C ASP A 3 -0.84 18.85 -14.07
N GLU A 4 -1.30 19.47 -15.16
CA GLU A 4 -2.07 20.71 -15.10
C GLU A 4 -3.39 20.45 -14.36
N LEU A 5 -3.50 20.95 -13.14
CA LEU A 5 -4.63 20.74 -12.24
C LEU A 5 -5.84 21.58 -12.71
N VAL A 6 -6.58 21.06 -13.70
CA VAL A 6 -7.79 21.71 -14.24
C VAL A 6 -8.97 21.52 -13.28
N VAL A 7 -9.63 22.63 -12.94
CA VAL A 7 -10.84 22.64 -12.12
C VAL A 7 -12.03 22.30 -13.02
N ARG A 8 -12.77 21.23 -12.70
CA ARG A 8 -14.01 20.86 -13.41
C ARG A 8 -15.11 21.85 -13.09
N GLU A 9 -16.04 22.05 -14.03
CA GLU A 9 -17.17 22.96 -13.83
C GLU A 9 -18.00 22.54 -12.59
N GLY A 10 -18.22 23.49 -11.68
CA GLY A 10 -18.92 23.24 -10.41
C GLY A 10 -18.05 22.70 -9.27
N GLU A 11 -16.78 22.34 -9.51
CA GLU A 11 -15.85 21.96 -8.44
C GLU A 11 -15.02 23.16 -7.96
N ARG A 12 -14.74 23.26 -6.66
CA ARG A 12 -13.90 24.33 -6.09
C ARG A 12 -12.41 23.99 -6.03
N ILE A 13 -12.08 22.70 -6.13
CA ILE A 13 -10.73 22.17 -5.94
C ILE A 13 -10.41 21.31 -7.16
N PRO A 14 -9.26 21.51 -7.82
CA PRO A 14 -8.88 20.67 -8.94
C PRO A 14 -8.58 19.24 -8.47
N ARG A 15 -9.00 18.26 -9.28
CA ARG A 15 -8.74 16.84 -9.00
C ARG A 15 -7.37 16.46 -9.53
N ARG A 16 -6.54 15.86 -8.67
CA ARG A 16 -5.35 15.14 -9.12
C ARG A 16 -5.79 13.95 -9.99
N PRO A 17 -5.04 13.59 -11.06
CA PRO A 17 -5.27 12.33 -11.74
C PRO A 17 -5.18 11.14 -10.77
N LEU A 18 -6.02 10.14 -10.98
CA LEU A 18 -6.00 8.92 -10.18
C LEU A 18 -4.62 8.26 -10.30
N PRO A 19 -4.07 7.69 -9.20
CA PRO A 19 -2.88 6.86 -9.28
C PRO A 19 -3.08 5.67 -10.22
N GLU A 20 -1.98 5.10 -10.72
CA GLU A 20 -2.01 3.84 -11.48
C GLU A 20 -2.58 2.72 -10.59
N PHE A 21 -3.68 2.12 -11.03
CA PHE A 21 -4.38 1.04 -10.34
C PHE A 21 -4.76 -0.03 -11.35
N GLU A 22 -4.38 -1.27 -11.07
CA GLU A 22 -4.75 -2.42 -11.89
C GLU A 22 -5.29 -3.54 -11.02
N GLU A 23 -6.45 -4.09 -11.39
CA GLU A 23 -6.97 -5.26 -10.68
C GLU A 23 -6.08 -6.48 -10.93
N ALA A 24 -5.86 -7.25 -9.87
CA ALA A 24 -5.19 -8.53 -9.93
C ALA A 24 -6.22 -9.66 -9.79
N THR A 25 -5.98 -10.77 -10.49
CA THR A 25 -6.86 -11.95 -10.48
C THR A 25 -6.83 -12.72 -9.16
N SER A 26 -5.74 -12.60 -8.40
CA SER A 26 -5.57 -13.23 -7.09
C SER A 26 -4.54 -12.47 -6.25
N PHE A 27 -4.52 -12.72 -4.93
CA PHE A 27 -3.52 -12.15 -4.04
C PHE A 27 -2.09 -12.52 -4.43
N GLY A 28 -1.84 -13.79 -4.78
CA GLY A 28 -0.52 -14.24 -5.22
C GLY A 28 -0.09 -13.54 -6.52
N HIS A 29 -1.04 -13.35 -7.45
CA HIS A 29 -0.79 -12.61 -8.67
C HIS A 29 -0.43 -11.13 -8.38
N ALA A 30 -1.19 -10.47 -7.49
CA ALA A 30 -0.93 -9.11 -7.05
C ALA A 30 0.49 -8.92 -6.50
N ILE A 31 0.93 -9.82 -5.62
CA ILE A 31 2.29 -9.78 -5.07
C ILE A 31 3.34 -10.03 -6.14
N SER A 32 3.10 -10.96 -7.08
CA SER A 32 4.06 -11.25 -8.16
C SER A 32 4.22 -10.10 -9.17
N ARG A 33 3.13 -9.39 -9.49
CA ARG A 33 3.09 -8.30 -10.48
C ARG A 33 3.53 -6.97 -9.86
N ASP A 34 2.97 -6.63 -8.72
CA ASP A 34 3.09 -5.28 -8.13
C ASP A 34 4.08 -5.24 -6.95
N GLY A 35 4.52 -6.41 -6.47
CA GLY A 35 5.37 -6.55 -5.30
C GLY A 35 4.60 -6.41 -3.98
N PHE A 36 5.21 -6.88 -2.88
CA PHE A 36 4.60 -6.78 -1.55
C PHE A 36 4.40 -5.33 -1.11
N PHE A 37 5.40 -4.46 -1.29
CA PHE A 37 5.27 -3.03 -0.98
C PHE A 37 4.33 -2.29 -1.93
N GLY A 38 4.33 -2.64 -3.22
CA GLY A 38 3.41 -2.04 -4.19
C GLY A 38 1.95 -2.39 -3.89
N THR A 39 1.72 -3.61 -3.39
CA THR A 39 0.40 -4.05 -2.91
C THR A 39 0.05 -3.44 -1.55
N ALA A 40 0.93 -3.49 -0.56
CA ALA A 40 0.62 -3.12 0.83
C ALA A 40 0.61 -1.62 1.14
N VAL A 41 1.39 -0.82 0.40
CA VAL A 41 1.63 0.60 0.72
C VAL A 41 1.26 1.52 -0.42
N ALA A 42 1.54 1.12 -1.67
CA ALA A 42 1.31 1.98 -2.83
C ALA A 42 -0.07 1.80 -3.50
N ASP A 43 -0.94 0.95 -2.92
CA ASP A 43 -2.31 0.70 -3.39
C ASP A 43 -2.42 0.40 -4.90
N LYS A 44 -1.45 -0.32 -5.48
CA LYS A 44 -1.43 -0.62 -6.93
C LYS A 44 -2.56 -1.55 -7.40
N ASN A 45 -3.21 -2.26 -6.49
CA ASN A 45 -4.26 -3.23 -6.75
C ASN A 45 -5.22 -3.34 -5.54
N GLN A 46 -6.28 -4.15 -5.66
CA GLN A 46 -7.33 -4.23 -4.64
C GLN A 46 -6.93 -4.95 -3.33
N TYR A 47 -5.74 -5.54 -3.24
CA TYR A 47 -5.32 -6.37 -2.11
C TYR A 47 -4.59 -5.60 -1.00
N GLY A 48 -4.52 -4.28 -1.07
CA GLY A 48 -3.90 -3.42 -0.05
C GLY A 48 -4.29 -3.77 1.38
N PRO A 49 -5.58 -3.82 1.75
CA PRO A 49 -5.99 -4.14 3.12
C PRO A 49 -5.49 -5.50 3.62
N LEU A 50 -5.48 -6.52 2.75
CA LEU A 50 -4.99 -7.85 3.11
C LEU A 50 -3.47 -7.86 3.30
N ALA A 51 -2.73 -7.27 2.35
CA ALA A 51 -1.27 -7.18 2.45
C ALA A 51 -0.83 -6.33 3.65
N MET A 52 -1.59 -5.29 4.00
CA MET A 52 -1.34 -4.43 5.15
C MET A 52 -1.48 -5.19 6.47
N MET A 53 -2.51 -6.05 6.63
CA MET A 53 -2.62 -6.89 7.82
C MET A 53 -1.41 -7.83 7.99
N ILE A 54 -0.93 -8.40 6.89
CA ILE A 54 0.27 -9.25 6.89
C ILE A 54 1.51 -8.43 7.27
N LEU A 55 1.66 -7.24 6.71
CA LEU A 55 2.76 -6.33 7.04
C LEU A 55 2.76 -5.98 8.53
N LEU A 56 1.59 -5.62 9.10
CA LEU A 56 1.46 -5.31 10.52
C LEU A 56 1.85 -6.50 11.40
N LEU A 57 1.45 -7.73 11.04
CA LEU A 57 1.85 -8.92 11.77
C LEU A 57 3.36 -9.14 11.75
N ILE A 58 4.01 -8.95 10.60
CA ILE A 58 5.48 -9.06 10.46
C ILE A 58 6.16 -8.03 11.34
N VAL A 59 5.76 -6.75 11.24
CA VAL A 59 6.38 -5.66 12.01
C VAL A 59 6.17 -5.86 13.51
N ALA A 60 4.97 -6.24 13.94
CA ALA A 60 4.68 -6.54 15.34
C ALA A 60 5.51 -7.72 15.85
N GLY A 61 5.62 -8.80 15.06
CA GLY A 61 6.41 -9.98 15.41
C GLY A 61 7.90 -9.69 15.54
N VAL A 62 8.48 -8.97 14.57
CA VAL A 62 9.89 -8.56 14.61
C VAL A 62 10.15 -7.63 15.80
N THR A 63 9.29 -6.66 16.03
CA THR A 63 9.43 -5.72 17.16
C THR A 63 9.35 -6.46 18.50
N GLY A 64 8.36 -7.34 18.66
CA GLY A 64 8.21 -8.16 19.86
C GLY A 64 9.40 -9.09 20.10
N LEU A 65 9.96 -9.67 19.02
CA LEU A 65 11.17 -10.50 19.11
C LEU A 65 12.39 -9.68 19.55
N ILE A 66 12.59 -8.49 18.97
CA ILE A 66 13.68 -7.59 19.37
C ILE A 66 13.58 -7.23 20.85
N ILE A 67 12.38 -6.84 21.31
CA ILE A 67 12.14 -6.52 22.72
C ILE A 67 12.46 -7.73 23.60
N LYS A 68 12.01 -8.93 23.22
CA LYS A 68 12.27 -10.16 23.98
C LYS A 68 13.77 -10.46 24.08
N LEU A 69 14.51 -10.32 22.97
CA LEU A 69 15.95 -10.58 22.94
C LEU A 69 16.71 -9.57 23.80
N ILE A 70 16.36 -8.28 23.73
CA ILE A 70 16.96 -7.24 24.58
C ILE A 70 16.64 -7.49 26.05
N ALA A 71 15.40 -7.84 26.38
CA ALA A 71 14.98 -8.07 27.76
C ALA A 71 15.54 -9.37 28.36
N SER A 72 16.02 -10.31 27.53
CA SER A 72 16.57 -11.60 27.97
C SER A 72 18.11 -11.63 27.95
N ALA A 73 18.76 -10.52 27.59
CA ALA A 73 20.21 -10.31 27.63
C ALA A 73 20.60 -9.54 28.90
#